data_AF-A0A1Z9BP75-F1
#
_entry.id   AF-A0A1Z9BP75-F1
#
_cell.length_a   1.000
_cell.length_b   1.000
_cell.length_c   1.000
_cell.angle_alpha   90.00
_cell.angle_beta   90.00
_cell.angle_gamma   90.00
#
_symmetry.space_group_name_H-M   'P 1'
#
loop_
_entity.id
_entity.type
_entity.pdbx_description
1 polymer ?
#
loop_
_entity_poly.entity_id
_entity_poly.type
_entity_poly.pdbx_seq_one_letter_code
_entity_poly.pdbx_strand_id
1 'polypeptide(L)'
;IQSNTIAGNAFADFGTGCDVTNVSILSNTIGTNPDGDLSTSYNNRAAVTLCGYGHEIGRVAQGNVISGTYAGIGIINSGTDPAPPDSKNVLIRSNWIGTDPFERDLGGLFGVLLEDTFAEIGAAPDEEDSFQIAAQGNSIANQSLASVVIQRDALTPPGGTSVRGNLFAGDPPGVSIRLRTQGQIDCLDGGGSCALPNDFGDTDLGPNQQQNFPEFDAAQTLLNSSTGEVEIRYRVDSNLSDSSYPLQVDFYVASANFEGVDLYLGSDTYASADAGSFRNVAIDPVDPFTPVEGFLRATATDSEGNTSQMSEQLITVPEPGFGAGVFAGGLGLVGLAGRQRRMNRLL
;
A
#
# COMPACT_ATOMS: atom_id res chain seq x y z
N ILE A 1 -28.12 0.57 7.82
CA ILE A 1 -26.83 -0.03 8.20
C ILE A 1 -26.79 0.03 9.72
N GLN A 2 -26.72 -1.12 10.40
CA GLN A 2 -26.46 -1.12 11.84
C GLN A 2 -24.94 -1.06 11.99
N SER A 3 -24.44 0.07 12.49
CA SER A 3 -23.04 0.23 12.87
C SER A 3 -22.92 0.07 14.39
N ASN A 4 -21.89 -0.62 14.85
CA ASN A 4 -21.51 -0.61 16.26
C ASN A 4 -20.28 0.25 16.45
N THR A 5 -20.16 0.84 17.63
CA THR A 5 -18.92 1.45 18.11
C THR A 5 -18.33 0.54 19.18
N ILE A 6 -17.08 0.12 18.99
CA ILE A 6 -16.37 -0.79 19.90
C ILE A 6 -15.05 -0.13 20.28
N ALA A 7 -14.88 0.23 21.55
CA ALA A 7 -13.71 0.99 22.00
C ALA A 7 -13.45 0.82 23.51
N GLY A 8 -12.25 1.22 23.94
CA GLY A 8 -11.87 1.33 25.35
C GLY A 8 -11.33 0.04 25.97
N ASN A 9 -10.94 -0.95 25.17
CA ASN A 9 -10.38 -2.19 25.67
C ASN A 9 -8.84 -2.15 25.70
N ALA A 10 -8.24 -2.71 26.75
CA ALA A 10 -6.79 -2.59 26.98
C ALA A 10 -5.91 -3.44 26.04
N PHE A 11 -6.45 -4.54 25.49
CA PHE A 11 -5.69 -5.47 24.64
C PHE A 11 -6.08 -5.35 23.16
N ALA A 12 -7.37 -5.58 22.87
CA ALA A 12 -7.98 -5.36 21.58
C ALA A 12 -9.42 -4.93 21.76
N ASP A 13 -9.92 -4.06 20.89
CA ASP A 13 -11.32 -3.60 20.94
C ASP A 13 -12.27 -4.69 20.42
N PHE A 14 -11.86 -5.41 19.38
CA PHE A 14 -12.50 -6.63 18.92
C PHE A 14 -11.48 -7.77 18.86
N GLY A 15 -11.85 -8.96 19.33
CA GLY A 15 -10.96 -10.12 19.40
C GLY A 15 -11.65 -11.46 19.12
N THR A 16 -11.00 -12.35 18.39
CA THR A 16 -11.41 -13.77 18.26
C THR A 16 -10.37 -14.72 18.83
N GLY A 17 -10.81 -15.91 19.27
CA GLY A 17 -9.92 -17.04 19.56
C GLY A 17 -9.59 -17.83 18.29
N CYS A 18 -8.53 -18.64 18.33
CA CYS A 18 -8.01 -19.34 17.14
C CYS A 18 -8.92 -20.43 16.55
N ASP A 19 -9.88 -20.93 17.32
CA ASP A 19 -10.87 -21.91 16.85
C ASP A 19 -12.07 -21.25 16.17
N VAL A 20 -12.09 -19.91 16.12
CA VAL A 20 -13.18 -19.14 15.51
C VAL A 20 -12.94 -19.05 14.01
N THR A 21 -13.99 -19.27 13.22
CA THR A 21 -13.94 -19.15 11.77
C THR A 21 -15.10 -18.30 11.26
N ASN A 22 -14.98 -17.78 10.03
CA ASN A 22 -16.11 -17.17 9.32
C ASN A 22 -16.75 -15.98 10.06
N VAL A 23 -15.92 -15.03 10.50
CA VAL A 23 -16.38 -13.80 11.19
C VAL A 23 -16.36 -12.65 10.20
N SER A 24 -17.51 -12.01 10.00
CA SER A 24 -17.62 -10.76 9.23
C SER A 24 -17.71 -9.55 10.15
N ILE A 25 -16.79 -8.60 9.99
CA ILE A 25 -16.74 -7.32 10.70
C ILE A 25 -17.01 -6.22 9.67
N LEU A 26 -18.20 -5.62 9.72
CA LEU A 26 -18.70 -4.77 8.65
C LEU A 26 -19.38 -3.52 9.19
N SER A 27 -19.10 -2.37 8.58
CA SER A 27 -19.74 -1.09 8.89
C SER A 27 -19.63 -0.66 10.37
N ASN A 28 -18.52 -0.96 11.06
CA ASN A 28 -18.30 -0.58 12.45
C ASN A 28 -17.29 0.58 12.57
N THR A 29 -17.32 1.25 13.72
CA THR A 29 -16.23 2.13 14.19
C THR A 29 -15.52 1.43 15.35
N ILE A 30 -14.23 1.14 15.21
CA ILE A 30 -13.47 0.30 16.16
C ILE A 30 -12.22 1.05 16.62
N GLY A 31 -12.05 1.15 17.94
CA GLY A 31 -10.97 1.91 18.59
C GLY A 31 -11.11 3.43 18.44
N THR A 32 -12.26 3.90 17.99
CA THR A 32 -12.61 5.32 17.84
C THR A 32 -13.79 5.70 18.71
N ASN A 33 -14.08 6.99 18.80
CA ASN A 33 -15.32 7.48 19.37
C ASN A 33 -16.53 7.12 18.47
N PRO A 34 -17.79 7.34 18.92
CA PRO A 34 -18.98 6.99 18.13
C PRO A 34 -19.06 7.65 16.74
N ASP A 35 -18.47 8.84 16.60
CA ASP A 35 -18.42 9.57 15.33
C ASP A 35 -17.33 9.05 14.38
N GLY A 36 -16.47 8.15 14.86
CA GLY A 36 -15.38 7.56 14.09
C GLY A 36 -14.23 8.52 13.80
N ASP A 37 -14.12 9.62 14.55
CA ASP A 37 -13.26 10.75 14.19
C ASP A 37 -12.20 11.14 15.19
N LEU A 38 -12.16 10.41 16.29
CA LEU A 38 -11.13 10.53 17.30
C LEU A 38 -10.70 9.14 17.71
N SER A 39 -9.39 8.87 17.64
CA SER A 39 -8.84 7.66 18.24
C SER A 39 -9.10 7.70 19.74
N THR A 40 -9.72 6.66 20.27
CA THR A 40 -9.90 6.45 21.71
C THR A 40 -9.04 5.31 22.22
N SER A 41 -8.23 4.76 21.31
CA SER A 41 -7.55 3.51 21.54
C SER A 41 -6.30 3.73 22.39
N TYR A 42 -6.25 2.98 23.50
CA TYR A 42 -5.06 2.78 24.32
C TYR A 42 -4.61 1.33 24.25
N ASN A 43 -4.99 0.63 23.18
CA ASN A 43 -4.80 -0.81 23.11
C ASN A 43 -3.33 -1.14 22.87
N ASN A 44 -2.83 -2.08 23.66
CA ASN A 44 -1.40 -2.41 23.61
C ASN A 44 -1.02 -3.25 22.38
N ARG A 45 -1.98 -3.71 21.56
CA ARG A 45 -1.70 -4.59 20.40
C ARG A 45 -2.46 -4.22 19.12
N ALA A 46 -3.78 -4.35 19.04
CA ALA A 46 -4.49 -3.93 17.83
C ALA A 46 -5.96 -3.63 18.10
N ALA A 47 -6.59 -2.77 17.30
CA ALA A 47 -8.03 -2.50 17.42
C ALA A 47 -8.85 -3.75 17.12
N VAL A 48 -8.51 -4.43 16.03
CA VAL A 48 -9.06 -5.73 15.66
C VAL A 48 -7.96 -6.77 15.77
N THR A 49 -8.11 -7.75 16.65
CA THR A 49 -7.19 -8.90 16.76
C THR A 49 -7.89 -10.19 16.36
N LEU A 50 -7.45 -10.82 15.27
CA LEU A 50 -8.04 -12.07 14.81
C LEU A 50 -7.05 -13.23 14.92
N CYS A 51 -7.60 -14.38 15.29
CA CYS A 51 -6.99 -15.69 15.11
C CYS A 51 -8.04 -16.62 14.51
N GLY A 52 -7.61 -17.56 13.67
CA GLY A 52 -8.48 -18.42 12.88
C GLY A 52 -8.48 -18.05 11.39
N TYR A 53 -9.50 -18.51 10.66
CA TYR A 53 -9.61 -18.36 9.20
C TYR A 53 -11.05 -18.09 8.74
N GLY A 54 -11.24 -17.64 7.50
CA GLY A 54 -12.58 -17.32 6.97
C GLY A 54 -13.08 -15.93 7.35
N HIS A 55 -12.25 -15.06 7.94
CA HIS A 55 -12.68 -13.75 8.37
C HIS A 55 -12.80 -12.75 7.21
N GLU A 56 -13.77 -11.85 7.32
CA GLU A 56 -13.99 -10.75 6.39
C GLU A 56 -14.03 -9.46 7.20
N ILE A 57 -13.13 -8.53 6.91
CA ILE A 57 -13.04 -7.22 7.53
C ILE A 57 -13.32 -6.19 6.45
N GLY A 58 -14.53 -5.64 6.49
CA GLY A 58 -15.01 -4.73 5.47
C GLY A 58 -15.30 -5.41 4.13
N ARG A 59 -16.05 -4.68 3.31
CA ARG A 59 -16.38 -4.99 1.91
C ARG A 59 -16.87 -3.71 1.25
N VAL A 60 -17.01 -3.70 -0.06
CA VAL A 60 -17.45 -2.51 -0.81
C VAL A 60 -18.74 -1.95 -0.21
N ALA A 61 -18.75 -0.64 0.05
CA ALA A 61 -19.81 0.12 0.73
C ALA A 61 -20.11 -0.26 2.19
N GLN A 62 -19.37 -1.21 2.77
CA GLN A 62 -19.54 -1.66 4.16
C GLN A 62 -18.20 -1.76 4.91
N GLY A 63 -17.27 -0.86 4.57
CA GLY A 63 -16.02 -0.64 5.26
C GLY A 63 -16.19 -0.29 6.74
N ASN A 64 -15.15 -0.57 7.53
CA ASN A 64 -15.05 -0.13 8.91
C ASN A 64 -14.11 1.08 9.01
N VAL A 65 -14.29 1.90 10.06
CA VAL A 65 -13.29 2.88 10.50
C VAL A 65 -12.55 2.28 11.70
N ILE A 66 -11.24 2.07 11.57
CA ILE A 66 -10.44 1.31 12.52
C ILE A 66 -9.24 2.13 12.97
N SER A 67 -9.08 2.29 14.28
CA SER A 67 -7.93 2.97 14.89
C SER A 67 -7.36 2.13 16.04
N GLY A 68 -6.05 1.90 16.04
CA GLY A 68 -5.36 1.23 17.14
C GLY A 68 -4.01 1.87 17.40
N THR A 69 -3.52 1.78 18.64
CA THR A 69 -2.25 2.42 19.02
C THR A 69 -1.06 1.70 18.40
N TYR A 70 -1.05 0.36 18.42
CA TYR A 70 0.02 -0.45 17.84
C TYR A 70 -0.32 -0.91 16.42
N ALA A 71 -1.46 -1.57 16.20
CA ALA A 71 -1.98 -1.84 14.87
C ALA A 71 -3.47 -1.51 14.75
N GLY A 72 -3.94 -1.09 13.57
CA GLY A 72 -5.38 -1.07 13.28
C GLY A 72 -5.94 -2.49 13.31
N ILE A 73 -5.38 -3.37 12.49
CA ILE A 73 -5.73 -4.80 12.41
C ILE A 73 -4.49 -5.64 12.68
N GLY A 74 -4.58 -6.57 13.63
CA GLY A 74 -3.58 -7.60 13.90
C GLY A 74 -4.16 -8.98 13.63
N ILE A 75 -3.52 -9.77 12.78
CA ILE A 75 -3.92 -11.17 12.53
C ILE A 75 -2.75 -12.05 12.95
N ILE A 76 -3.01 -12.96 13.88
CA ILE A 76 -1.98 -13.78 14.49
C ILE A 76 -2.39 -15.22 14.28
N ASN A 77 -1.53 -16.01 13.66
CA ASN A 77 -1.64 -17.45 13.74
C ASN A 77 -0.74 -17.95 14.87
N SER A 78 -1.32 -18.24 16.03
CA SER A 78 -0.57 -18.81 17.17
C SER A 78 -0.64 -20.34 17.22
N GLY A 79 -1.33 -20.97 16.27
CA GLY A 79 -1.54 -22.40 16.25
C GLY A 79 -0.34 -23.14 15.67
N THR A 80 0.16 -24.14 16.39
CA THR A 80 1.03 -25.19 15.85
C THR A 80 0.31 -26.09 14.84
N ASP A 81 -0.98 -25.84 14.58
CA ASP A 81 -1.78 -26.63 13.66
C ASP A 81 -1.47 -26.16 12.24
N PRO A 82 -0.86 -26.99 11.38
CA PRO A 82 -0.68 -26.67 9.98
C PRO A 82 -2.06 -26.68 9.33
N ALA A 83 -2.83 -25.60 9.53
CA ALA A 83 -4.04 -25.38 8.79
C ALA A 83 -3.68 -25.53 7.30
N PRO A 84 -4.47 -26.30 6.54
CA PRO A 84 -4.13 -26.59 5.16
C PRO A 84 -3.91 -25.28 4.39
N PRO A 85 -2.96 -25.23 3.45
CA PRO A 85 -2.62 -24.01 2.70
C PRO A 85 -3.81 -23.35 1.97
N ASP A 86 -4.95 -24.04 1.88
CA ASP A 86 -6.22 -23.58 1.32
C ASP A 86 -7.14 -22.89 2.34
N SER A 87 -6.76 -22.78 3.63
CA SER A 87 -7.50 -22.00 4.64
C SER A 87 -7.18 -20.49 4.60
N LYS A 88 -6.56 -20.01 3.51
CA LYS A 88 -6.48 -18.58 3.16
C LYS A 88 -7.90 -18.04 3.15
N ASN A 89 -8.25 -17.14 4.06
CA ASN A 89 -9.49 -16.36 3.96
C ASN A 89 -9.49 -15.34 5.09
N VAL A 90 -8.49 -14.46 5.20
CA VAL A 90 -8.79 -13.17 5.82
C VAL A 90 -8.84 -12.15 4.72
N LEU A 91 -10.05 -11.68 4.43
CA LEU A 91 -10.27 -10.62 3.46
C LEU A 91 -10.32 -9.30 4.21
N ILE A 92 -9.50 -8.34 3.83
CA ILE A 92 -9.48 -6.99 4.40
C ILE A 92 -9.76 -6.03 3.26
N ARG A 93 -10.97 -5.49 3.16
CA ARG A 93 -11.39 -4.70 1.98
C ARG A 93 -12.18 -3.46 2.36
N SER A 94 -11.96 -2.39 1.60
CA SER A 94 -12.75 -1.15 1.68
C SER A 94 -12.82 -0.52 3.08
N ASN A 95 -11.82 -0.72 3.94
CA ASN A 95 -11.78 -0.10 5.28
C ASN A 95 -11.02 1.23 5.27
N TRP A 96 -11.29 2.06 6.27
CA TRP A 96 -10.45 3.20 6.65
C TRP A 96 -9.66 2.81 7.91
N ILE A 97 -8.35 2.70 7.80
CA ILE A 97 -7.45 2.18 8.84
C ILE A 97 -6.43 3.26 9.19
N GLY A 98 -6.44 3.73 10.44
CA GLY A 98 -5.65 4.89 10.84
C GLY A 98 -6.14 6.22 10.26
N THR A 99 -7.30 6.19 9.59
CA THR A 99 -7.98 7.36 9.08
C THR A 99 -9.48 7.11 8.97
N ASP A 100 -10.21 8.08 8.43
CA ASP A 100 -11.64 8.04 8.21
C ASP A 100 -12.02 8.62 6.83
N PRO A 101 -13.30 8.63 6.44
CA PRO A 101 -13.74 9.19 5.16
C PRO A 101 -13.46 10.69 4.95
N PHE A 102 -12.98 11.39 5.97
CA PHE A 102 -12.60 12.80 5.93
C PHE A 102 -11.09 12.99 6.12
N GLU A 103 -10.31 11.92 5.99
CA GLU A 103 -8.85 11.90 6.05
C GLU A 103 -8.28 12.41 7.38
N ARG A 104 -9.05 12.28 8.48
CA ARG A 104 -8.55 12.64 9.81
C ARG A 104 -7.51 11.63 10.28
N ASP A 105 -6.55 12.11 11.06
CA ASP A 105 -5.51 11.27 11.64
C ASP A 105 -6.06 10.46 12.82
N LEU A 106 -6.12 9.13 12.61
CA LEU A 106 -6.46 8.13 13.62
C LEU A 106 -5.36 7.05 13.73
N GLY A 107 -4.17 7.37 13.24
CA GLY A 107 -3.08 6.44 12.97
C GLY A 107 -2.44 5.83 14.22
N GLY A 108 -1.60 4.83 13.98
CA GLY A 108 -0.85 4.12 15.01
C GLY A 108 0.59 3.84 14.59
N LEU A 109 1.15 2.72 15.04
CA LEU A 109 2.41 2.24 14.48
C LEU A 109 2.20 1.56 13.12
N PHE A 110 1.20 0.69 13.04
CA PHE A 110 0.90 -0.11 11.86
C PHE A 110 -0.57 -0.05 11.44
N GLY A 111 -0.85 -0.11 10.15
CA GLY A 111 -2.22 -0.26 9.67
C GLY A 111 -2.70 -1.70 9.86
N VAL A 112 -2.04 -2.62 9.16
CA VAL A 112 -2.27 -4.06 9.21
C VAL A 112 -0.97 -4.77 9.59
N LEU A 113 -1.04 -5.63 10.60
CA LEU A 113 0.05 -6.50 11.03
C LEU A 113 -0.38 -7.96 10.90
N LEU A 114 0.33 -8.71 10.07
CA LEU A 114 0.16 -10.16 9.91
C LEU A 114 1.32 -10.87 10.59
N GLU A 115 1.02 -11.79 11.50
CA GLU A 115 2.00 -12.65 12.17
C GLU A 115 1.69 -14.11 11.82
N ASP A 116 2.57 -14.74 11.02
CA ASP A 116 2.51 -16.15 10.63
C ASP A 116 1.21 -16.60 9.93
N THR A 117 0.58 -15.67 9.22
CA THR A 117 -0.72 -15.87 8.58
C THR A 117 -0.72 -15.41 7.13
N PHE A 118 -1.88 -15.51 6.46
CA PHE A 118 -2.14 -15.08 5.09
C PHE A 118 -3.40 -14.22 5.05
N ALA A 119 -3.40 -13.19 4.21
CA ALA A 119 -4.57 -12.35 3.99
C ALA A 119 -4.62 -11.82 2.56
N GLU A 120 -5.82 -11.49 2.09
CA GLU A 120 -6.00 -10.62 0.93
C GLU A 120 -6.35 -9.23 1.43
N ILE A 121 -5.43 -8.28 1.21
CA ILE A 121 -5.57 -6.89 1.63
C ILE A 121 -5.87 -6.06 0.39
N GLY A 122 -7.13 -5.66 0.26
CA GLY A 122 -7.68 -5.02 -0.92
C GLY A 122 -8.17 -6.04 -1.94
N ALA A 123 -7.84 -5.83 -3.22
CA ALA A 123 -8.37 -6.63 -4.31
C ALA A 123 -7.82 -8.07 -4.36
N ALA A 124 -8.60 -8.98 -4.94
CA ALA A 124 -8.15 -10.35 -5.18
C ALA A 124 -6.96 -10.39 -6.17
N PRO A 125 -6.05 -11.39 -6.09
CA PRO A 125 -4.93 -11.52 -7.02
C PRO A 125 -5.33 -11.65 -8.50
N ASP A 126 -6.51 -12.23 -8.76
CA ASP A 126 -7.06 -12.48 -10.08
C ASP A 126 -8.04 -11.39 -10.56
N GLU A 127 -8.26 -10.34 -9.77
CA GLU A 127 -9.05 -9.18 -10.22
C GLU A 127 -8.25 -8.37 -11.25
N GLU A 128 -8.88 -8.09 -12.39
CA GLU A 128 -8.28 -7.37 -13.53
C GLU A 128 -8.95 -6.01 -13.77
N ASP A 129 -10.17 -5.78 -13.26
CA ASP A 129 -10.87 -4.50 -13.44
C ASP A 129 -10.32 -3.46 -12.46
N SER A 130 -9.55 -2.49 -12.97
CA SER A 130 -8.96 -1.40 -12.18
C SER A 130 -9.97 -0.65 -11.30
N PHE A 131 -11.23 -0.50 -11.73
CA PHE A 131 -12.26 0.13 -10.89
C PHE A 131 -12.65 -0.77 -9.70
N GLN A 132 -12.76 -2.08 -9.91
CA GLN A 132 -13.01 -3.03 -8.83
C GLN A 132 -11.81 -3.13 -7.89
N ILE A 133 -10.59 -3.10 -8.43
CA ILE A 133 -9.37 -3.11 -7.64
C ILE A 133 -9.35 -1.92 -6.67
N ALA A 134 -9.55 -0.72 -7.18
CA ALA A 134 -9.60 0.49 -6.37
C ALA A 134 -10.77 0.48 -5.37
N ALA A 135 -11.95 0.01 -5.77
CA ALA A 135 -13.13 -0.02 -4.89
C ALA A 135 -12.98 -1.02 -3.73
N GLN A 136 -12.24 -2.11 -3.93
CA GLN A 136 -11.94 -3.11 -2.90
C GLN A 136 -10.77 -2.70 -2.00
N GLY A 137 -9.94 -1.77 -2.45
CA GLY A 137 -8.82 -1.20 -1.70
C GLY A 137 -9.22 -0.61 -0.35
N ASN A 138 -8.32 -0.71 0.62
CA ASN A 138 -8.43 0.00 1.89
C ASN A 138 -7.77 1.37 1.78
N SER A 139 -8.23 2.34 2.58
CA SER A 139 -7.53 3.58 2.88
C SER A 139 -6.74 3.38 4.17
N ILE A 140 -5.43 3.19 4.07
CA ILE A 140 -4.55 2.94 5.22
C ILE A 140 -3.62 4.14 5.37
N ALA A 141 -3.72 4.86 6.49
CA ALA A 141 -3.00 6.11 6.60
C ALA A 141 -2.50 6.44 8.00
N ASN A 142 -1.59 7.40 8.07
CA ASN A 142 -1.02 8.00 9.27
C ASN A 142 -0.30 7.00 10.18
N GLN A 143 0.28 5.96 9.59
CA GLN A 143 1.06 4.97 10.33
C GLN A 143 2.47 5.47 10.51
N SER A 144 2.94 5.54 11.76
CA SER A 144 4.27 6.04 12.05
C SER A 144 5.41 5.11 11.61
N LEU A 145 5.12 3.85 11.25
CA LEU A 145 6.13 2.89 10.78
C LEU A 145 5.83 2.23 9.43
N ALA A 146 4.64 1.67 9.22
CA ALA A 146 4.25 1.02 7.97
C ALA A 146 2.73 0.79 7.86
N SER A 147 2.17 0.85 6.66
CA SER A 147 0.75 0.56 6.43
C SER A 147 0.45 -0.92 6.56
N VAL A 148 1.29 -1.79 5.99
CA VAL A 148 1.16 -3.24 6.04
C VAL A 148 2.49 -3.88 6.43
N VAL A 149 2.47 -4.73 7.45
CA VAL A 149 3.61 -5.55 7.86
C VAL A 149 3.24 -7.02 7.79
N ILE A 150 4.02 -7.78 7.04
CA ILE A 150 3.89 -9.23 6.93
C ILE A 150 5.10 -9.84 7.63
N GLN A 151 4.87 -10.35 8.84
CA GLN A 151 5.89 -10.93 9.70
C GLN A 151 5.72 -12.45 9.78
N ARG A 152 6.78 -13.22 9.55
CA ARG A 152 6.73 -14.69 9.59
C ARG A 152 7.98 -15.31 10.17
N ASP A 153 7.86 -16.41 10.88
CA ASP A 153 8.98 -17.29 11.18
C ASP A 153 9.58 -17.84 9.88
N ALA A 154 10.91 -17.99 9.83
CA ALA A 154 11.66 -18.52 8.70
C ALA A 154 11.26 -19.97 8.35
N LEU A 155 10.64 -20.67 9.30
CA LEU A 155 10.19 -22.05 9.15
C LEU A 155 8.75 -22.18 8.63
N THR A 156 7.97 -21.09 8.64
CA THR A 156 6.61 -21.10 8.10
C THR A 156 6.68 -21.12 6.57
N PRO A 157 6.09 -22.12 5.89
CA PRO A 157 6.11 -22.19 4.43
C PRO A 157 5.63 -20.87 3.82
N PRO A 158 6.24 -20.41 2.72
CA PRO A 158 5.77 -19.21 2.05
C PRO A 158 4.31 -19.37 1.66
N GLY A 159 3.62 -18.24 1.54
CA GLY A 159 2.29 -18.26 0.96
C GLY A 159 1.66 -16.88 0.88
N GLY A 160 0.68 -16.83 -0.01
CA GLY A 160 0.26 -15.60 -0.67
C GLY A 160 -0.57 -14.68 0.18
N THR A 161 0.10 -13.76 0.87
CA THR A 161 -0.55 -12.53 1.29
C THR A 161 -0.52 -11.53 0.14
N SER A 162 -1.69 -11.25 -0.44
CA SER A 162 -1.82 -10.28 -1.50
C SER A 162 -2.14 -8.90 -0.94
N VAL A 163 -1.51 -7.86 -1.48
CA VAL A 163 -1.76 -6.46 -1.14
C VAL A 163 -1.96 -5.68 -2.42
N ARG A 164 -3.22 -5.41 -2.78
CA ARG A 164 -3.59 -4.84 -4.09
C ARG A 164 -4.61 -3.72 -3.98
N GLY A 165 -4.42 -2.66 -4.76
CA GLY A 165 -5.40 -1.57 -4.92
C GLY A 165 -5.65 -0.70 -3.69
N ASN A 166 -4.82 -0.79 -2.65
CA ASN A 166 -4.98 0.02 -1.44
C ASN A 166 -4.45 1.45 -1.66
N LEU A 167 -5.06 2.42 -0.97
CA LEU A 167 -4.53 3.76 -0.83
C LEU A 167 -3.70 3.82 0.45
N PHE A 168 -2.45 4.25 0.34
CA PHE A 168 -1.55 4.49 1.47
C PHE A 168 -1.34 6.00 1.63
N ALA A 169 -1.35 6.56 2.83
CA ALA A 169 -1.21 8.02 2.99
C ALA A 169 -0.63 8.44 4.34
N GLY A 170 0.12 9.54 4.42
CA GLY A 170 0.63 10.06 5.70
C GLY A 170 1.65 9.14 6.39
N ASP A 171 2.10 8.09 5.71
CA ASP A 171 3.12 7.16 6.19
C ASP A 171 4.52 7.70 5.86
N PRO A 172 5.58 7.30 6.60
CA PRO A 172 6.93 7.68 6.24
C PRO A 172 7.27 7.20 4.81
N PRO A 173 8.13 7.94 4.07
CA PRO A 173 8.50 7.56 2.70
C PRO A 173 9.08 6.14 2.63
N GLY A 174 8.67 5.38 1.61
CA GLY A 174 9.26 4.08 1.26
C GLY A 174 8.94 2.90 2.18
N VAL A 175 7.89 2.99 3.01
CA VAL A 175 7.61 1.94 4.03
C VAL A 175 6.16 1.45 4.08
N SER A 176 5.37 1.64 3.02
CA SER A 176 3.95 1.25 3.00
C SER A 176 3.74 -0.26 3.18
N ILE A 177 4.57 -1.11 2.56
CA ILE A 177 4.51 -2.57 2.69
C ILE A 177 5.89 -3.10 3.11
N ARG A 178 5.94 -3.79 4.26
CA ARG A 178 7.16 -4.44 4.77
C ARG A 178 7.00 -5.94 4.93
N LEU A 179 8.00 -6.67 4.45
CA LEU A 179 8.18 -8.11 4.65
C LEU A 179 9.24 -8.31 5.74
N ARG A 180 8.96 -9.12 6.78
CA ARG A 180 9.86 -9.34 7.91
C ARG A 180 9.94 -10.80 8.34
N THR A 181 11.15 -11.31 8.48
CA THR A 181 11.36 -12.59 9.18
C THR A 181 11.40 -12.35 10.70
N GLN A 182 10.67 -13.16 11.47
CA GLN A 182 10.57 -13.05 12.92
C GLN A 182 11.98 -13.15 13.55
N GLY A 183 12.30 -12.22 14.45
CA GLY A 183 13.63 -12.12 15.05
C GLY A 183 14.63 -11.22 14.29
N GLN A 184 14.30 -10.75 13.09
CA GLN A 184 15.05 -9.68 12.42
C GLN A 184 14.72 -8.35 13.12
N ILE A 185 15.58 -7.91 14.04
CA ILE A 185 15.37 -6.72 14.90
C ILE A 185 15.62 -5.40 14.14
N ASP A 186 16.30 -5.44 13.00
CA ASP A 186 17.18 -4.32 12.59
C ASP A 186 16.51 -3.14 11.85
N CYS A 187 15.20 -2.97 11.99
CA CYS A 187 14.42 -2.16 11.07
C CYS A 187 13.46 -1.14 11.68
N LEU A 188 13.29 -1.17 13.00
CA LEU A 188 12.35 -0.33 13.72
C LEU A 188 13.03 0.78 14.54
N ASP A 189 14.36 0.71 14.68
CA ASP A 189 15.13 1.62 15.54
C ASP A 189 15.80 2.79 14.77
N GLY A 190 15.34 3.08 13.54
CA GLY A 190 15.57 4.37 12.89
C GLY A 190 16.93 4.62 12.23
N GLY A 191 17.62 3.59 11.72
CA GLY A 191 18.93 3.81 11.07
C GLY A 191 19.31 2.96 9.85
N GLY A 192 18.58 1.90 9.51
CA GLY A 192 18.92 0.98 8.40
C GLY A 192 17.81 0.91 7.34
N SER A 193 18.20 0.75 6.07
CA SER A 193 17.27 0.39 4.99
C SER A 193 16.72 -1.01 5.25
N CYS A 194 15.40 -1.12 5.33
CA CYS A 194 14.66 -2.39 5.47
C CYS A 194 14.21 -2.96 4.14
N ALA A 195 14.65 -2.33 3.04
CA ALA A 195 14.46 -2.87 1.72
C ALA A 195 15.23 -4.19 1.65
N LEU A 196 14.50 -5.26 1.35
CA LEU A 196 15.13 -6.50 0.96
C LEU A 196 15.90 -6.22 -0.34
N PRO A 197 17.13 -6.74 -0.51
CA PRO A 197 17.83 -6.62 -1.78
C PRO A 197 16.94 -7.10 -2.91
N ASN A 198 16.98 -6.39 -4.03
CA ASN A 198 16.36 -6.85 -5.28
C ASN A 198 17.48 -7.48 -6.11
N ASP A 199 17.89 -8.70 -5.79
CA ASP A 199 19.02 -9.38 -6.41
C ASP A 199 18.63 -10.46 -7.42
N PHE A 200 19.47 -10.59 -8.44
CA PHE A 200 19.22 -11.46 -9.57
C PHE A 200 19.41 -12.94 -9.19
N GLY A 201 18.32 -13.71 -9.26
CA GLY A 201 18.37 -15.18 -9.27
C GLY A 201 18.60 -15.82 -7.90
N ASP A 202 18.23 -15.14 -6.82
CA ASP A 202 18.19 -15.73 -5.49
C ASP A 202 16.85 -16.46 -5.24
N THR A 203 16.91 -17.46 -4.36
CA THR A 203 15.73 -18.17 -3.87
C THR A 203 15.52 -17.70 -2.46
N ASP A 204 14.83 -16.58 -2.31
CA ASP A 204 14.59 -16.00 -1.02
C ASP A 204 13.56 -16.82 -0.21
N LEU A 205 13.83 -16.93 1.09
CA LEU A 205 12.94 -17.63 2.03
C LEU A 205 12.38 -16.63 3.04
N GLY A 206 11.07 -16.61 3.23
CA GLY A 206 10.45 -15.73 4.21
C GLY A 206 9.03 -15.31 3.81
N PRO A 207 8.49 -14.26 4.45
CA PRO A 207 7.20 -13.70 4.07
C PRO A 207 7.14 -13.40 2.58
N ASN A 208 6.07 -13.86 1.91
CA ASN A 208 5.86 -13.71 0.47
C ASN A 208 7.07 -14.10 -0.39
N GLN A 209 7.86 -15.10 0.04
CA GLN A 209 9.10 -15.54 -0.64
C GLN A 209 10.12 -14.41 -0.85
N GLN A 210 9.98 -13.32 -0.07
CA GLN A 210 10.67 -12.05 -0.27
C GLN A 210 10.68 -11.61 -1.74
N GLN A 211 9.58 -11.84 -2.46
CA GLN A 211 9.49 -11.60 -3.89
C GLN A 211 10.05 -10.22 -4.28
N ASN A 212 10.92 -10.24 -5.29
CA ASN A 212 11.52 -9.06 -5.89
C ASN A 212 10.47 -8.06 -6.37
N PHE A 213 10.72 -6.78 -6.11
CA PHE A 213 9.82 -5.68 -6.43
C PHE A 213 10.11 -5.08 -7.81
N PRO A 214 9.15 -4.37 -8.43
CA PRO A 214 9.37 -3.74 -9.72
C PRO A 214 10.46 -2.65 -9.68
N GLU A 215 11.40 -2.69 -10.62
CA GLU A 215 12.40 -1.65 -10.85
C GLU A 215 12.03 -0.80 -12.06
N PHE A 216 12.18 0.51 -11.93
CA PHE A 216 11.87 1.47 -12.99
C PHE A 216 13.10 1.95 -13.76
N ASP A 217 12.96 2.15 -15.06
CA ASP A 217 13.88 2.97 -15.84
C ASP A 217 13.42 4.43 -15.74
N ALA A 218 14.04 5.18 -14.82
CA ALA A 218 13.70 6.57 -14.56
C ALA A 218 13.84 7.49 -15.79
N ALA A 219 14.73 7.14 -16.73
CA ALA A 219 14.96 7.96 -17.93
C ALA A 219 13.89 7.74 -19.01
N GLN A 220 13.11 6.66 -18.90
CA GLN A 220 12.09 6.28 -19.86
C GLN A 220 10.69 6.18 -19.27
N THR A 221 10.56 6.44 -17.97
CA THR A 221 9.28 6.58 -17.30
C THR A 221 8.87 8.05 -17.35
N LEU A 222 7.80 8.35 -18.07
CA LEU A 222 7.41 9.70 -18.43
C LEU A 222 5.93 9.91 -18.16
N LEU A 223 5.60 11.12 -17.70
CA LEU A 223 4.23 11.58 -17.59
C LEU A 223 3.88 12.44 -18.80
N ASN A 224 2.88 12.01 -19.58
CA ASN A 224 2.40 12.77 -20.71
C ASN A 224 1.47 13.88 -20.23
N SER A 225 1.98 15.11 -20.11
CA SER A 225 1.21 16.26 -19.63
C SER A 225 0.03 16.67 -20.52
N SER A 226 -0.05 16.15 -21.75
CA SER A 226 -1.15 16.45 -22.68
C SER A 226 -2.30 15.46 -22.60
N THR A 227 -2.03 14.19 -22.28
CA THR A 227 -3.04 13.13 -22.16
C THR A 227 -3.34 12.76 -20.72
N GLY A 228 -2.41 13.00 -19.78
CA GLY A 228 -2.49 12.53 -18.39
C GLY A 228 -1.99 11.10 -18.22
N GLU A 229 -1.66 10.40 -19.32
CA GLU A 229 -1.15 9.03 -19.28
C GLU A 229 0.26 8.96 -18.69
N VAL A 230 0.52 7.89 -17.94
CA VAL A 230 1.85 7.57 -17.44
C VAL A 230 2.45 6.47 -18.30
N GLU A 231 3.51 6.80 -19.04
CA GLU A 231 4.33 5.82 -19.74
C GLU A 231 5.37 5.28 -18.74
N ILE A 232 5.24 4.02 -18.37
CA ILE A 232 6.08 3.37 -17.36
C ILE A 232 6.97 2.35 -18.05
N ARG A 233 8.28 2.50 -17.87
CA ARG A 233 9.26 1.47 -18.23
C ARG A 233 9.77 0.80 -16.97
N TYR A 234 9.51 -0.49 -16.83
CA TYR A 234 9.86 -1.24 -15.64
C TYR A 234 10.27 -2.67 -15.94
N ARG A 235 10.87 -3.36 -14.97
CA ARG A 235 11.07 -4.82 -14.97
C ARG A 235 10.83 -5.37 -13.58
N VAL A 236 10.61 -6.67 -13.47
CA VAL A 236 10.68 -7.38 -12.20
C VAL A 236 11.81 -8.39 -12.32
N ASP A 237 12.82 -8.25 -11.48
CA ASP A 237 13.96 -9.17 -11.48
C ASP A 237 13.61 -10.46 -10.73
N SER A 238 12.56 -11.15 -11.16
CA SER A 238 12.14 -12.40 -10.56
C SER A 238 12.46 -13.58 -11.47
N ASN A 239 12.90 -14.68 -10.87
CA ASN A 239 13.21 -15.92 -11.56
C ASN A 239 11.97 -16.82 -11.61
N LEU A 240 11.81 -17.56 -12.71
CA LEU A 240 10.69 -18.46 -12.97
C LEU A 240 10.59 -19.62 -11.96
N SER A 241 11.67 -19.93 -11.24
CA SER A 241 11.66 -20.93 -10.16
C SER A 241 11.16 -20.39 -8.83
N ASP A 242 11.15 -19.07 -8.65
CA ASP A 242 11.02 -18.42 -7.34
C ASP A 242 9.72 -17.61 -7.21
N SER A 243 9.05 -17.30 -8.33
CA SER A 243 7.69 -16.74 -8.34
C SER A 243 6.76 -17.50 -9.28
N SER A 244 5.49 -17.59 -8.89
CA SER A 244 4.45 -18.22 -9.72
C SER A 244 3.84 -17.22 -10.70
N TYR A 245 4.24 -17.27 -11.97
CA TYR A 245 3.78 -16.37 -13.02
C TYR A 245 2.36 -16.66 -13.53
N PRO A 246 1.64 -15.66 -14.11
CA PRO A 246 2.07 -14.28 -14.32
C PRO A 246 2.11 -13.47 -13.02
N LEU A 247 2.92 -12.40 -13.02
CA LEU A 247 2.90 -11.43 -11.92
C LEU A 247 1.94 -10.30 -12.28
N GLN A 248 1.13 -9.86 -11.31
CA GLN A 248 0.37 -8.62 -11.41
C GLN A 248 1.18 -7.49 -10.78
N VAL A 249 1.43 -6.45 -11.57
CA VAL A 249 2.20 -5.29 -11.13
C VAL A 249 1.26 -4.11 -10.95
N ASP A 250 1.09 -3.67 -9.71
CA ASP A 250 0.21 -2.56 -9.35
C ASP A 250 1.05 -1.28 -9.24
N PHE A 251 0.64 -0.21 -9.92
CA PHE A 251 1.33 1.08 -9.94
C PHE A 251 0.61 2.11 -9.09
N TYR A 252 1.39 2.93 -8.38
CA TYR A 252 0.93 3.99 -7.51
C TYR A 252 1.72 5.26 -7.74
N VAL A 253 1.11 6.42 -7.50
CA VAL A 253 1.81 7.71 -7.49
C VAL A 253 1.72 8.36 -6.12
N ALA A 254 2.87 8.73 -5.58
CA ALA A 254 2.99 9.55 -4.39
C ALA A 254 3.35 10.97 -4.81
N SER A 255 2.50 11.96 -4.56
CA SER A 255 2.91 13.34 -4.87
C SER A 255 3.83 13.91 -3.80
N ALA A 256 4.85 14.66 -4.23
CA ALA A 256 5.72 15.44 -3.35
C ALA A 256 4.95 16.47 -2.50
N ASN A 257 3.73 16.87 -2.91
CA ASN A 257 2.90 17.84 -2.21
C ASN A 257 1.76 17.24 -1.38
N PHE A 258 1.45 15.95 -1.54
CA PHE A 258 0.25 15.32 -0.94
C PHE A 258 0.57 14.48 0.30
N GLU A 259 1.48 14.94 1.17
CA GLU A 259 1.76 14.30 2.46
C GLU A 259 2.00 12.77 2.38
N GLY A 260 2.49 12.25 1.24
CA GLY A 260 2.75 10.83 1.04
C GLY A 260 1.54 9.95 0.69
N VAL A 261 0.49 10.49 0.04
CA VAL A 261 -0.62 9.66 -0.52
C VAL A 261 -0.16 8.89 -1.76
N ASP A 262 -0.12 7.57 -1.69
CA ASP A 262 0.05 6.62 -2.79
C ASP A 262 -1.30 6.31 -3.44
N LEU A 263 -1.61 7.01 -4.54
CA LEU A 263 -2.83 6.78 -5.32
C LEU A 263 -2.60 5.66 -6.33
N TYR A 264 -3.47 4.64 -6.33
CA TYR A 264 -3.45 3.57 -7.33
C TYR A 264 -3.76 4.10 -8.74
N LEU A 265 -2.86 3.82 -9.69
CA LEU A 265 -2.96 4.26 -11.08
C LEU A 265 -3.58 3.18 -11.97
N GLY A 266 -3.25 1.92 -11.71
CA GLY A 266 -3.60 0.77 -12.57
C GLY A 266 -2.61 -0.37 -12.40
N SER A 267 -2.77 -1.42 -13.21
CA SER A 267 -1.89 -2.59 -13.20
C SER A 267 -1.44 -3.00 -14.60
N ASP A 268 -0.36 -3.78 -14.64
CA ASP A 268 0.07 -4.55 -15.81
C ASP A 268 0.29 -6.02 -15.44
N THR A 269 0.03 -6.92 -16.39
CA THR A 269 0.34 -8.34 -16.25
C THR A 269 1.72 -8.63 -16.85
N TYR A 270 2.67 -8.97 -15.98
CA TYR A 270 4.04 -9.30 -16.32
C TYR A 270 4.17 -10.82 -16.57
N ALA A 271 4.29 -11.21 -17.83
CA ALA A 271 4.26 -12.61 -18.22
C ALA A 271 5.59 -13.32 -17.92
N SER A 272 5.56 -14.65 -17.85
CA SER A 272 6.77 -15.46 -17.64
C SER A 272 7.83 -15.26 -18.73
N ALA A 273 7.42 -14.97 -19.96
CA ALA A 273 8.33 -14.68 -21.06
C ALA A 273 9.11 -13.36 -20.87
N ASP A 274 8.63 -12.49 -19.99
CA ASP A 274 9.22 -11.18 -19.74
C ASP A 274 10.13 -11.15 -18.51
N ALA A 275 10.23 -12.26 -17.76
CA ALA A 275 11.05 -12.36 -16.54
C ALA A 275 12.44 -11.71 -16.70
N GLY A 276 12.78 -10.77 -15.82
CA GLY A 276 14.05 -10.01 -15.82
C GLY A 276 14.20 -8.97 -16.95
N SER A 277 13.23 -8.85 -17.85
CA SER A 277 13.28 -7.96 -19.02
C SER A 277 12.47 -6.68 -18.80
N PHE A 278 12.96 -5.56 -19.34
CA PHE A 278 12.20 -4.32 -19.32
C PHE A 278 10.98 -4.38 -20.23
N ARG A 279 9.86 -3.88 -19.73
CA ARG A 279 8.60 -3.67 -20.43
C ARG A 279 8.20 -2.21 -20.38
N ASN A 280 7.43 -1.80 -21.38
CA ASN A 280 6.78 -0.50 -21.42
C ASN A 280 5.28 -0.73 -21.30
N VAL A 281 4.62 0.03 -20.43
CA VAL A 281 3.17 0.08 -20.31
C VAL A 281 2.71 1.54 -20.28
N ALA A 282 1.58 1.82 -20.90
CA ALA A 282 0.89 3.10 -20.75
C ALA A 282 -0.31 2.88 -19.84
N ILE A 283 -0.36 3.61 -18.73
CA ILE A 283 -1.48 3.58 -17.78
C ILE A 283 -2.29 4.86 -17.97
N ASP A 284 -3.59 4.68 -18.21
CA ASP A 284 -4.57 5.76 -18.13
C ASP A 284 -5.15 5.76 -16.71
N PRO A 285 -4.79 6.74 -15.85
CA PRO A 285 -5.20 6.74 -14.45
C PRO A 285 -6.73 6.73 -14.32
N VAL A 286 -7.23 5.92 -13.38
CA VAL A 286 -8.68 5.75 -13.15
C VAL A 286 -9.37 7.07 -12.75
N ASP A 287 -8.64 7.95 -12.06
CA ASP A 287 -9.09 9.29 -11.65
C ASP A 287 -8.28 10.38 -12.35
N PRO A 288 -8.86 11.58 -12.59
CA PRO A 288 -8.16 12.69 -13.21
C PRO A 288 -6.95 13.11 -12.37
N PHE A 289 -5.80 12.58 -12.74
CA PHE A 289 -4.52 12.86 -12.13
C PHE A 289 -3.98 14.18 -12.69
N THR A 290 -3.69 15.13 -11.80
CA THR A 290 -2.94 16.32 -12.21
C THR A 290 -1.45 16.03 -12.04
N PRO A 291 -0.65 16.09 -13.12
CA PRO A 291 0.78 15.97 -13.05
C PRO A 291 1.40 16.84 -11.97
N VAL A 292 2.01 16.18 -10.99
CA VAL A 292 2.80 16.81 -9.94
C VAL A 292 4.10 16.04 -9.82
N GLU A 293 5.19 16.73 -9.47
CA GLU A 293 6.42 16.05 -9.06
C GLU A 293 6.09 15.07 -7.93
N GLY A 294 6.69 13.89 -7.99
CA GLY A 294 6.33 12.79 -7.11
C GLY A 294 7.17 11.53 -7.35
N PHE A 295 6.78 10.48 -6.64
CA PHE A 295 7.37 9.16 -6.71
C PHE A 295 6.40 8.21 -7.41
N LEU A 296 6.90 7.46 -8.38
CA LEU A 296 6.25 6.22 -8.80
C LEU A 296 6.57 5.16 -7.77
N ARG A 297 5.57 4.37 -7.43
CA ARG A 297 5.73 3.19 -6.61
C ARG A 297 5.04 2.01 -7.29
N ALA A 298 5.54 0.81 -7.04
CA ALA A 298 4.86 -0.37 -7.51
C ALA A 298 5.10 -1.57 -6.60
N THR A 299 4.21 -2.55 -6.72
CA THR A 299 4.36 -3.88 -6.13
C THR A 299 4.21 -4.93 -7.23
N ALA A 300 4.79 -6.10 -7.03
CA ALA A 300 4.53 -7.28 -7.84
C ALA A 300 3.82 -8.32 -6.98
N THR A 301 2.72 -8.88 -7.48
CA THR A 301 1.98 -9.96 -6.82
C THR A 301 1.98 -11.19 -7.72
N ASP A 302 2.52 -12.31 -7.25
CA ASP A 302 2.47 -13.56 -8.02
C ASP A 302 1.08 -14.22 -8.01
N SER A 303 0.90 -15.26 -8.84
CA SER A 303 -0.37 -15.99 -8.95
C SER A 303 -0.72 -16.86 -7.73
N GLU A 304 0.21 -17.05 -6.79
CA GLU A 304 -0.07 -17.66 -5.49
C GLU A 304 -0.55 -16.65 -4.45
N GLY A 305 -0.45 -15.36 -4.78
CA GLY A 305 -0.86 -14.21 -3.99
C GLY A 305 0.29 -13.59 -3.19
N ASN A 306 1.56 -13.91 -3.44
CA ASN A 306 2.68 -13.29 -2.73
C ASN A 306 2.92 -11.89 -3.29
N THR A 307 2.77 -10.84 -2.47
CA THR A 307 3.12 -9.46 -2.87
C THR A 307 4.50 -9.04 -2.38
N SER A 308 5.30 -8.44 -3.26
CA SER A 308 6.61 -7.86 -2.96
C SER A 308 6.52 -6.69 -1.96
N GLN A 309 7.67 -6.23 -1.48
CA GLN A 309 7.76 -4.88 -0.93
C GLN A 309 7.40 -3.83 -1.99
N MET A 310 7.13 -2.60 -1.53
CA MET A 310 6.84 -1.48 -2.43
C MET A 310 8.14 -0.87 -2.96
N SER A 311 8.27 -0.75 -4.28
CA SER A 311 9.35 -0.02 -4.91
C SER A 311 9.11 1.48 -4.88
N GLU A 312 10.17 2.27 -5.04
CA GLU A 312 10.07 3.73 -5.08
C GLU A 312 11.06 4.31 -6.10
N GLN A 313 10.55 5.16 -6.99
CA GLN A 313 11.36 5.89 -7.97
C GLN A 313 10.83 7.32 -8.09
N LEU A 314 11.72 8.30 -7.93
CA LEU A 314 11.39 9.68 -8.23
C LEU A 314 11.10 9.82 -9.74
N ILE A 315 9.92 10.32 -10.10
CA ILE A 315 9.61 10.70 -11.48
C ILE A 315 9.86 12.19 -11.62
N THR A 316 10.61 12.56 -12.66
CA THR A 316 10.68 13.96 -13.08
C THR A 316 9.57 14.21 -14.09
N VAL A 317 8.65 15.13 -13.79
CA VAL A 317 7.72 15.62 -14.81
C VAL A 317 8.53 16.54 -15.73
N PRO A 318 8.60 16.28 -17.05
CA PRO A 318 9.23 17.24 -17.95
C PRO A 318 8.46 18.54 -17.81
N GLU A 319 9.16 19.62 -17.43
CA GLU A 319 8.60 20.97 -17.43
C GLU A 319 7.84 21.14 -18.76
N PRO A 320 6.53 21.50 -18.73
CA PRO A 320 5.76 21.68 -19.96
C PRO A 320 6.52 22.70 -20.78
N GLY A 321 7.14 22.22 -21.86
CA GLY A 321 8.28 22.90 -22.45
C GLY A 321 7.99 24.37 -22.61
N PHE A 322 8.70 25.22 -21.86
CA PHE A 322 9.19 26.45 -22.46
C PHE A 322 10.01 25.97 -23.65
N GLY A 323 9.33 25.84 -24.79
CA GLY A 323 9.92 25.29 -25.99
C GLY A 323 11.26 25.99 -26.18
N ALA A 324 12.32 25.22 -26.41
CA ALA A 324 13.62 25.72 -26.81
C ALA A 324 13.56 26.34 -28.24
N GLY A 325 12.54 27.14 -28.51
CA GLY A 325 12.36 27.99 -29.66
C GLY A 325 12.59 29.44 -29.23
N VAL A 326 13.72 29.99 -29.69
CA VAL A 326 14.03 31.42 -29.75
C VAL A 326 14.58 32.08 -28.47
N PHE A 327 15.87 31.83 -28.18
CA PHE A 327 16.74 32.89 -27.64
C PHE A 327 18.07 32.91 -28.43
N ALA A 328 17.96 33.22 -29.71
CA ALA A 328 19.05 33.82 -30.46
C ALA A 328 18.70 35.31 -30.67
N GLY A 329 19.28 36.16 -29.84
CA GLY A 329 19.42 37.60 -30.11
C GLY A 329 18.48 38.52 -29.32
N GLY A 330 19.00 39.12 -28.25
CA GLY A 330 18.41 40.33 -27.68
C GLY A 330 18.77 40.57 -26.22
N LEU A 331 19.96 41.13 -25.97
CA LEU A 331 20.23 41.83 -24.72
C LEU A 331 19.12 42.85 -24.44
N GLY A 332 18.52 42.77 -23.25
CA GLY A 332 17.59 43.79 -22.77
C GLY A 332 17.30 43.60 -21.29
N LEU A 333 18.09 44.24 -20.43
CA LEU A 333 17.83 44.43 -19.00
C LEU A 333 16.39 44.92 -18.78
N VAL A 334 15.59 44.25 -17.93
CA VAL A 334 14.66 44.93 -16.99
C VAL A 334 14.40 44.05 -15.75
N GLY A 335 14.96 44.48 -14.61
CA GLY A 335 14.27 44.68 -13.33
C GLY A 335 13.46 43.53 -12.71
N LEU A 336 14.13 42.74 -11.87
CA LEU A 336 13.50 41.97 -10.80
C LEU A 336 13.02 42.94 -9.70
N ALA A 337 11.71 43.18 -9.60
CA ALA A 337 11.12 43.93 -8.49
C ALA A 337 9.70 43.44 -8.15
N GLY A 338 9.60 42.75 -7.01
CA GLY A 338 8.51 42.86 -6.04
C GLY A 338 7.10 42.42 -6.44
N ARG A 339 6.67 41.27 -5.92
CA ARG A 339 5.25 41.06 -5.57
C ARG A 339 5.10 40.55 -4.14
N GLN A 340 5.04 41.52 -3.22
CA GLN A 340 4.44 41.38 -1.91
C GLN A 340 3.16 42.23 -1.89
N ARG A 341 2.07 41.67 -1.34
CA ARG A 341 0.78 42.31 -0.96
C ARG A 341 -0.17 42.62 -2.15
N ARG A 342 -1.49 42.49 -2.05
CA ARG A 342 -2.38 42.72 -0.90
C ARG A 342 -3.80 42.21 -1.21
N MET A 343 -4.48 41.72 -0.19
CA MET A 343 -5.96 41.71 -0.07
C MET A 343 -6.55 43.11 -0.30
N ASN A 344 -7.67 43.23 -1.03
CA ASN A 344 -8.97 43.67 -0.50
C ASN A 344 -10.01 44.01 -1.59
N ARG A 345 -11.20 43.41 -1.42
CA ARG A 345 -12.57 43.97 -1.51
C ARG A 345 -13.19 44.43 -2.85
N LEU A 346 -14.48 44.04 -2.92
CA LEU A 346 -15.67 44.60 -3.62
C LEU A 346 -15.95 44.08 -5.04
N LEU A 347 -16.84 43.09 -5.15
CA LEU A 347 -18.31 43.29 -5.24
C LEU A 347 -19.02 42.10 -4.58
#